data_AF-X7Z4F0-F1
#
_entry.id   AF-X7Z4F0-F1
#
_cell.length_a   1.000
_cell.length_b   1.000
_cell.length_c   1.000
_cell.angle_alpha   90.00
_cell.angle_beta   90.00
_cell.angle_gamma   90.00
#
_symmetry.space_group_name_H-M   'P 1'
#
loop_
_entity.id
_entity.type
_entity.pdbx_description
1 polymer ?
#
loop_
_entity_poly.entity_id
_entity_poly.type
_entity_poly.pdbx_seq_one_letter_code
_entity_poly.pdbx_strand_id
1 'polypeptide(L)'
;MSTQHDTGAAAAGTRAAPVPPRRGDRQRQAILQAVRELLEEKPFTELSVSTISDRAGVARSGFYFYFDSKYAVLAQILAEATHELEELTEYFAPGGPTSRQRRSPNEWSAAPPRSTPTTTR
;
A
#
# COMPACT_ATOMS: atom_id res chain seq x y z
N MET A 1 28.45 35.36 -42.85
CA MET A 1 27.18 34.65 -42.65
C MET A 1 27.55 33.20 -42.33
N SER A 2 28.11 32.84 -41.17
CA SER A 2 27.62 33.00 -39.78
C SER A 2 26.24 32.40 -39.58
N THR A 3 26.19 31.13 -39.19
CA THR A 3 25.30 30.64 -38.14
C THR A 3 26.00 29.48 -37.43
N GLN A 4 26.58 29.82 -36.28
CA GLN A 4 27.00 28.88 -35.24
C GLN A 4 25.80 28.03 -34.80
N HIS A 5 26.00 26.72 -34.70
CA HIS A 5 25.19 25.90 -33.81
C HIS A 5 25.73 26.10 -32.40
N ASP A 6 25.09 27.02 -31.69
CA ASP A 6 25.36 27.29 -30.28
C ASP A 6 24.79 26.15 -29.42
N THR A 7 25.55 25.86 -28.37
CA THR A 7 25.34 24.80 -27.39
C THR A 7 24.28 25.24 -26.39
N GLY A 8 23.15 24.53 -26.34
CA GLY A 8 22.08 24.76 -25.37
C GLY A 8 21.98 23.60 -24.38
N ALA A 9 22.84 23.64 -23.37
CA ALA A 9 22.83 22.91 -22.10
C ALA A 9 21.66 21.94 -21.86
N ALA A 10 22.02 20.67 -21.67
CA ALA A 10 21.23 19.68 -20.96
C ALA A 10 20.60 20.31 -19.69
N ALA A 11 19.29 20.40 -19.68
CA ALA A 11 18.51 20.70 -18.49
C ALA A 11 18.67 19.54 -17.51
N ALA A 12 19.76 19.57 -16.75
CA ALA A 12 19.97 18.74 -15.58
C ALA A 12 18.86 19.09 -14.59
N GLY A 13 17.80 18.28 -14.59
CA GLY A 13 16.75 18.35 -13.61
C GLY A 13 17.38 18.39 -12.22
N THR A 14 17.16 19.49 -11.51
CA THR A 14 17.52 19.63 -10.11
C THR A 14 16.84 18.47 -9.38
N ARG A 15 17.61 17.42 -9.07
CA ARG A 15 17.22 16.39 -8.11
C ARG A 15 16.99 17.13 -6.80
N ALA A 16 15.74 17.50 -6.55
CA ALA A 16 15.34 18.20 -5.34
C ALA A 16 15.84 17.35 -4.16
N ALA A 17 16.70 17.95 -3.33
CA ALA A 17 17.21 17.29 -2.14
C ALA A 17 16.02 16.86 -1.26
N PRO A 18 16.04 15.66 -0.67
CA PRO A 18 14.93 15.18 0.15
C PRO A 18 14.68 16.15 1.30
N VAL A 19 13.44 16.64 1.40
CA VAL A 19 13.02 17.53 2.48
C VAL A 19 13.20 16.80 3.81
N PRO A 20 13.89 17.39 4.80
CA PRO A 20 14.11 16.72 6.08
C PRO A 20 12.75 16.39 6.72
N PRO A 21 12.60 15.16 7.28
CA PRO A 21 11.32 14.71 7.83
C PRO A 21 10.87 15.66 8.93
N ARG A 22 9.56 15.97 8.97
CA ARG A 22 9.02 16.86 9.98
C ARG A 22 9.23 16.25 11.36
N ARG A 23 9.28 17.09 12.40
CA ARG A 23 9.45 16.62 13.79
C ARG A 23 8.44 15.52 14.14
N GLY A 24 7.20 15.64 13.66
CA GLY A 24 6.17 14.66 13.91
C GLY A 24 6.42 13.31 13.24
N ASP A 25 6.90 13.31 11.99
CA ASP A 25 7.27 12.10 11.27
C ASP A 25 8.38 11.35 12.00
N ARG A 26 9.37 12.08 12.54
CA ARG A 26 10.45 11.48 13.34
C ARG A 26 9.95 10.81 14.62
N GLN A 27 9.01 11.43 15.34
CA GLN A 27 8.43 10.83 16.55
C GLN A 27 7.60 9.60 16.24
N ARG A 28 6.78 9.65 15.19
CA ARG A 28 6.00 8.49 14.73
C ARG A 28 6.92 7.32 14.38
N GLN A 29 8.01 7.59 13.65
CA GLN A 29 8.99 6.56 13.29
C GLN A 29 9.75 6.02 14.51
N ALA A 30 10.11 6.88 15.47
CA ALA A 30 10.74 6.43 16.72
C ALA A 30 9.86 5.45 17.50
N ILE A 31 8.54 5.66 17.53
CA ILE A 31 7.59 4.74 18.17
C ILE A 31 7.56 3.38 17.45
N LEU A 32 7.49 3.38 16.11
CA LEU A 32 7.49 2.13 15.32
C LEU A 32 8.79 1.35 15.55
N GLN A 33 9.93 2.04 15.50
CA GLN A 33 11.24 1.43 15.70
C GLN A 33 11.39 0.85 17.11
N ALA A 34 10.97 1.59 18.14
CA ALA A 34 10.99 1.12 19.51
C ALA A 34 10.18 -0.17 19.70
N VAL A 35 9.02 -0.29 19.04
CA VAL A 35 8.21 -1.52 19.11
C VAL A 35 8.92 -2.68 18.40
N ARG A 36 9.55 -2.46 17.24
CA ARG A 36 10.32 -3.51 16.54
C ARG A 36 11.44 -4.05 17.42
N GLU A 37 12.24 -3.18 18.01
CA GLU A 37 13.32 -3.56 18.93
C GLU A 37 12.80 -4.30 20.17
N LEU A 38 11.73 -3.82 20.76
CA LEU A 38 11.15 -4.43 21.96
C LEU A 38 10.55 -5.82 21.67
N LEU A 39 10.07 -6.07 20.45
CA LEU A 39 9.57 -7.38 20.03
C LEU A 39 10.69 -8.42 19.87
N GLU A 40 11.93 -7.99 19.65
CA GLU A 40 13.11 -8.88 19.67
C GLU A 40 13.47 -9.31 21.10
N GLU A 41 13.10 -8.51 22.10
CA GLU A 41 13.44 -8.76 23.51
C GLU A 41 12.39 -9.57 24.27
N LYS A 42 11.09 -9.37 24.00
CA LYS A 42 10.01 -9.97 24.80
C LYS A 42 8.68 -10.11 24.04
N PRO A 43 7.75 -10.97 24.53
CA PRO A 43 6.43 -11.11 23.94
C PRO A 43 5.64 -9.80 23.89
N PHE A 44 4.89 -9.57 22.80
CA PHE A 44 4.07 -8.35 22.62
C PHE A 44 3.06 -8.10 23.76
N THR A 45 2.55 -9.18 24.37
CA THR A 45 1.61 -9.10 25.51
C THR A 45 2.22 -8.36 26.70
N GLU A 46 3.54 -8.48 26.92
CA GLU A 46 4.27 -7.84 28.01
C GLU A 46 4.64 -6.39 27.72
N LEU A 47 4.50 -5.93 26.47
CA LEU A 47 4.76 -4.54 26.12
C LEU A 47 3.69 -3.62 26.69
N SER A 48 4.11 -2.50 27.26
CA SER A 48 3.23 -1.44 27.73
C SER A 48 3.49 -0.14 26.96
N VAL A 49 2.48 0.73 26.89
CA VAL A 49 2.64 2.05 26.25
C VAL A 49 3.75 2.86 26.93
N SER A 50 3.93 2.72 28.25
CA SER A 50 5.04 3.35 28.97
C SER A 50 6.40 2.83 28.48
N THR A 51 6.60 1.51 28.46
CA THR A 51 7.88 0.92 28.01
C THR A 51 8.22 1.31 26.57
N ILE A 52 7.21 1.36 25.68
CA ILE A 52 7.39 1.80 24.30
C ILE A 52 7.77 3.29 24.25
N SER A 53 7.06 4.12 25.01
CA SER A 53 7.29 5.57 25.06
C SER A 53 8.70 5.89 25.58
N ASP A 54 9.14 5.19 26.63
CA ASP A 54 10.46 5.32 27.22
C ASP A 54 11.56 4.94 26.21
N ARG A 55 11.40 3.81 25.51
CA ARG A 55 12.34 3.35 24.47
C ARG A 55 12.40 4.33 23.29
N ALA A 56 11.26 4.85 22.86
CA ALA A 56 11.17 5.80 21.74
C ALA A 56 11.62 7.23 22.11
N GLY A 57 11.89 7.52 23.39
CA GLY A 57 12.23 8.87 23.84
C GLY A 57 11.08 9.87 23.66
N VAL A 58 9.83 9.41 23.76
CA VAL A 58 8.63 10.23 23.63
C VAL A 58 7.82 10.22 24.92
N ALA A 59 7.14 11.32 25.23
CA ALA A 59 6.19 11.32 26.33
C ALA A 59 5.00 10.41 26.01
N ARG A 60 4.38 9.81 27.04
CA ARG A 60 3.18 8.97 26.88
C ARG A 60 2.01 9.69 26.19
N SER A 61 1.83 10.98 26.44
CA SER A 61 0.83 11.80 25.71
C SER A 61 1.19 11.95 24.23
N GLY A 62 2.49 12.02 23.92
CA GLY A 62 3.00 12.03 22.55
C GLY A 62 2.75 10.72 21.81
N PHE A 63 2.81 9.57 22.48
CA PHE A 63 2.41 8.29 21.89
C PHE A 63 0.96 8.34 21.39
N TYR A 64 0.03 8.75 22.26
CA TYR A 64 -1.40 8.79 21.94
C TYR A 64 -1.78 9.88 20.93
N PHE A 65 -0.88 10.82 20.63
CA PHE A 65 -1.06 11.75 19.52
C PHE A 65 -0.94 11.04 18.16
N TYR A 66 -0.14 9.97 18.05
CA TYR A 66 0.08 9.25 16.78
C TYR A 66 -0.64 7.90 16.70
N PHE A 67 -0.87 7.24 17.83
CA PHE A 67 -1.45 5.89 17.85
C PHE A 67 -2.46 5.73 18.99
N ASP A 68 -3.66 5.23 18.65
CA ASP A 68 -4.73 5.02 19.63
C ASP A 68 -4.40 3.91 20.64
N SER A 69 -3.52 2.96 20.27
CA SER A 69 -3.12 1.86 21.15
C SER A 69 -1.80 1.22 20.69
N LYS A 70 -1.19 0.38 21.54
CA LYS A 70 -0.04 -0.48 21.14
C LYS A 70 -0.40 -1.43 20.00
N TYR A 71 -1.66 -1.83 19.88
CA TYR A 71 -2.14 -2.69 18.80
C TYR A 71 -2.17 -1.94 17.46
N ALA A 72 -2.48 -0.63 17.46
CA ALA A 72 -2.42 0.19 16.26
C ALA A 72 -0.98 0.30 15.71
N VAL A 73 0.02 0.39 16.60
CA VAL A 73 1.44 0.35 16.20
C VAL A 73 1.80 -0.99 15.57
N LEU A 74 1.38 -2.10 16.20
CA LEU A 74 1.64 -3.44 15.67
C LEU A 74 0.97 -3.65 14.31
N ALA A 75 -0.29 -3.22 14.16
CA ALA A 75 -1.02 -3.30 12.90
C ALA A 75 -0.30 -2.53 11.78
N GLN A 76 0.22 -1.34 12.09
CA GLN A 76 1.01 -0.55 11.16
C GLN A 76 2.31 -1.27 10.75
N ILE A 77 3.05 -1.84 11.70
CA ILE A 77 4.27 -2.61 11.43
C ILE A 77 3.98 -3.80 10.50
N LEU A 78 2.88 -4.52 10.74
CA LEU A 78 2.47 -5.65 9.91
C LEU A 78 2.02 -5.19 8.51
N ALA A 79 1.32 -4.05 8.41
CA ALA A 79 0.94 -3.47 7.12
C ALA A 79 2.19 -3.08 6.29
N GLU A 80 3.21 -2.50 6.92
CA GLU A 80 4.48 -2.18 6.26
C GLU A 80 5.21 -3.45 5.81
N ALA A 81 5.31 -4.46 6.66
CA ALA A 81 5.97 -5.73 6.33
C ALA A 81 5.24 -6.50 5.22
N THR A 82 3.91 -6.48 5.20
CA THR A 82 3.12 -7.11 4.14
C THR A 82 3.29 -6.40 2.81
N HIS A 83 3.28 -5.06 2.80
CA HIS A 83 3.56 -4.26 1.61
C HIS A 83 4.97 -4.51 1.04
N GLU A 84 5.99 -4.56 1.91
CA GLU A 84 7.36 -4.91 1.50
C GLU A 84 7.44 -6.32 0.88
N LEU A 85 6.71 -7.30 1.44
CA LEU A 85 6.62 -8.64 0.88
C LEU A 85 5.94 -8.66 -0.50
N GLU A 86 4.86 -7.89 -0.67
CA GLU A 86 4.15 -7.76 -1.94
C GLU A 86 5.05 -7.18 -3.04
N GLU A 87 5.79 -6.12 -2.72
CA GLU A 87 6.75 -5.50 -3.64
C GLU A 87 7.89 -6.45 -4.04
N LEU A 88 8.42 -7.22 -3.10
CA LEU A 88 9.55 -8.12 -3.34
C LEU A 88 9.17 -9.39 -4.10
N THR A 89 7.91 -9.82 -4.04
CA THR A 89 7.52 -11.14 -4.54
C THR A 89 6.69 -11.12 -5.82
N GLU A 90 6.12 -9.98 -6.25
CA GLU A 90 5.12 -9.88 -7.35
C GLU A 90 3.93 -10.88 -7.26
N TYR A 91 3.87 -11.76 -6.26
CA TYR A 91 3.16 -13.05 -6.32
C TYR A 91 2.12 -13.24 -5.21
N PHE A 92 2.16 -12.47 -4.12
CA PHE A 92 1.15 -12.55 -3.05
C PHE A 92 -0.14 -11.75 -3.34
N ALA A 93 -0.59 -11.71 -4.60
CA ALA A 93 -1.99 -11.36 -4.88
C ALA A 93 -2.88 -12.51 -4.38
N PRO A 94 -3.73 -12.33 -3.34
CA PRO A 94 -4.76 -13.30 -3.00
C PRO A 94 -5.86 -13.15 -4.05
N GLY A 95 -5.61 -13.75 -5.22
CA GLY A 95 -6.36 -13.51 -6.44
C GLY A 95 -5.44 -13.52 -7.66
N GLY A 96 -4.72 -14.62 -7.90
CA GLY A 96 -4.26 -14.93 -9.27
C GLY A 96 -5.43 -14.81 -10.25
N PRO A 97 -5.19 -14.61 -11.57
CA PRO A 97 -6.26 -14.36 -12.52
C PRO A 97 -7.20 -15.57 -12.58
N THR A 98 -8.20 -15.60 -11.70
CA THR A 98 -9.44 -16.30 -11.97
C THR A 98 -9.91 -15.63 -13.23
N SER A 99 -9.81 -16.39 -14.31
CA SER A 99 -10.64 -16.23 -15.48
C SER A 99 -12.04 -15.88 -15.00
N ARG A 100 -12.34 -14.58 -14.99
CA ARG A 100 -13.68 -14.12 -15.27
C ARG A 100 -13.89 -14.54 -16.72
N GLN A 101 -14.22 -15.82 -16.88
CA GLN A 101 -14.65 -16.44 -18.10
C GLN A 101 -15.59 -15.42 -18.70
N ARG A 102 -15.16 -14.92 -19.85
CA ARG A 102 -15.91 -14.03 -20.72
C ARG A 102 -17.18 -14.77 -21.10
N ARG A 103 -18.22 -14.74 -20.24
CA ARG A 103 -19.56 -15.16 -20.64
C ARG A 103 -20.04 -14.04 -21.55
N SER A 104 -19.92 -14.26 -22.86
CA SER A 104 -20.48 -13.34 -23.85
C SER A 104 -21.98 -13.23 -23.60
N PRO A 105 -22.57 -12.02 -23.59
CA PRO A 105 -24.01 -11.86 -23.35
C PRO A 105 -24.96 -12.42 -24.43
N ASN A 106 -24.54 -13.29 -25.35
CA ASN A 106 -25.33 -13.64 -26.55
C ASN A 106 -25.76 -15.12 -26.69
N GLU A 107 -25.70 -15.95 -25.65
CA GLU A 107 -26.07 -17.38 -25.75
C GLU A 107 -27.60 -17.67 -25.75
N TRP A 108 -28.49 -16.67 -25.81
CA TRP A 108 -29.95 -16.92 -25.76
C TRP A 108 -30.67 -16.77 -27.10
N SER A 109 -29.96 -16.64 -28.23
CA SER A 109 -30.60 -16.58 -29.55
C SER A 109 -30.62 -17.94 -30.26
N ALA A 110 -31.45 -18.85 -29.75
CA ALA A 110 -31.89 -20.02 -30.51
C ALA A 110 -33.37 -20.27 -30.20
N ALA A 111 -34.25 -19.38 -30.69
CA ALA A 111 -35.65 -19.73 -30.82
C ALA A 111 -35.79 -20.71 -32.01
N PRO A 112 -36.42 -21.88 -31.84
CA PRO A 112 -36.68 -22.77 -32.98
C PRO A 112 -37.64 -22.11 -33.98
N PRO A 113 -37.53 -22.42 -35.30
CA PRO A 113 -38.35 -21.80 -36.33
C PRO A 113 -39.82 -22.17 -36.12
N ARG A 114 -40.70 -21.16 -36.06
CA ARG A 114 -42.15 -21.37 -36.07
C ARG A 114 -42.58 -21.74 -37.50
N SER A 115 -43.00 -22.98 -37.69
CA SER A 115 -43.67 -23.44 -38.89
C SER A 115 -44.98 -22.66 -39.12
N THR A 116 -45.20 -22.16 -40.33
CA THR A 116 -46.53 -21.78 -40.81
C THR A 116 -47.32 -23.03 -41.17
N PRO A 117 -48.64 -23.04 -40.92
CA PRO A 117 -49.57 -23.30 -42.03
C PRO A 117 -50.85 -22.45 -41.90
N THR A 118 -51.35 -21.75 -42.91
CA THR A 118 -52.07 -22.20 -44.13
C THR A 118 -53.50 -21.67 -44.07
N THR A 119 -53.82 -20.83 -45.04
CA THR A 119 -55.14 -20.41 -45.53
C THR A 119 -56.15 -21.56 -45.63
N THR A 120 -57.40 -21.33 -45.19
CA THR A 120 -58.69 -21.94 -45.63
C THR A 120 -59.74 -21.39 -44.64
N ARG A 121 -60.89 -20.78 -44.97
CA ARG A 121 -61.69 -20.54 -46.17
C ARG A 121 -62.56 -19.31 -45.88
#